data_AF-A0A7V2F698-F1
#
_entry.id   AF-A0A7V2F698-F1
#
_cell.length_a   1.000
_cell.length_b   1.000
_cell.length_c   1.000
_cell.angle_alpha   90.00
_cell.angle_beta   90.00
_cell.angle_gamma   90.00
#
_symmetry.space_group_name_H-M   'P 1'
#
loop_
_entity.id
_entity.type
_entity.pdbx_description
1 polymer ?
#
loop_
_entity_poly.entity_id
_entity_poly.type
_entity_poly.pdbx_seq_one_letter_code
_entity_poly.pdbx_strand_id
1 'polypeptide(L)'
;MRYDLIGKRVRVYLYTREGWLLGSIEGRVADVAADVPVGKDAYGNEIKKDLAYVVDITTGDPNVPYRNSAGEENEGWFAIQDLEVIEEEKPRLFVN
;
A
#
# COMPACT_ATOMS: atom_id res chain seq x y z
N MET A 1 5.21 -13.54 -8.04
CA MET A 1 6.34 -13.50 -7.09
C MET A 1 6.18 -12.21 -6.30
N ARG A 2 5.58 -12.24 -5.10
CA ARG A 2 5.13 -11.02 -4.36
C ARG A 2 6.22 -9.97 -4.08
N TYR A 3 7.49 -10.38 -4.10
CA TYR A 3 8.65 -9.49 -3.99
C TYR A 3 8.86 -8.58 -5.20
N ASP A 4 8.16 -8.81 -6.31
CA ASP A 4 8.24 -7.95 -7.50
C ASP A 4 7.73 -6.53 -7.26
N LEU A 5 6.92 -6.32 -6.22
CA LEU A 5 6.42 -5.01 -5.81
C LEU A 5 7.48 -4.13 -5.17
N ILE A 6 8.53 -4.71 -4.56
CA ILE A 6 9.55 -3.92 -3.83
C ILE A 6 10.19 -2.91 -4.77
N GLY A 7 10.25 -1.66 -4.32
CA GLY A 7 10.77 -0.52 -5.06
C GLY A 7 9.79 0.12 -6.03
N LYS A 8 8.61 -0.48 -6.30
CA LYS A 8 7.62 0.12 -7.19
C LYS A 8 6.88 1.27 -6.52
N ARG A 9 6.54 2.28 -7.31
CA ARG A 9 5.58 3.31 -6.92
C ARG A 9 4.16 2.75 -7.02
N VAL A 10 3.35 2.99 -6.00
CA VAL A 10 1.99 2.45 -5.90
C VAL A 10 1.01 3.53 -5.49
N ARG A 11 -0.23 3.37 -5.94
CA ARG A 11 -1.41 4.01 -5.38
C ARG A 11 -2.10 3.03 -4.44
N VAL A 12 -2.40 3.48 -3.23
CA VAL A 12 -3.12 2.72 -2.21
C VAL A 12 -4.55 3.28 -2.14
N TYR A 13 -5.55 2.42 -2.26
CA TYR A 13 -6.95 2.80 -2.08
C TYR A 13 -7.38 2.60 -0.62
N LEU A 14 -7.98 3.62 -0.02
CA LEU A 14 -8.40 3.62 1.37
C LEU A 14 -9.91 3.44 1.45
N TYR A 15 -10.37 2.60 2.38
CA TYR A 15 -11.79 2.28 2.55
C TYR A 15 -12.26 2.49 3.98
N THR A 16 -13.55 2.79 4.15
CA THR A 16 -14.20 2.72 5.46
C THR A 16 -14.32 1.26 5.91
N ARG A 17 -14.68 1.07 7.18
CA ARG A 17 -14.96 -0.26 7.73
C ARG A 17 -16.10 -0.98 6.98
N GLU A 18 -17.06 -0.22 6.46
CA GLU A 18 -18.20 -0.70 5.68
C GLU A 18 -17.88 -0.93 4.20
N GLY A 19 -16.64 -0.65 3.78
CA GLY A 19 -16.16 -0.89 2.40
C GLY A 19 -16.34 0.29 1.44
N TRP A 20 -16.67 1.49 1.92
CA TRP A 20 -16.79 2.66 1.06
C TRP A 20 -15.42 3.27 0.75
N LEU A 21 -15.16 3.60 -0.52
CA LEU A 21 -13.92 4.26 -0.92
C LEU A 21 -13.82 5.66 -0.30
N LEU A 22 -12.75 5.91 0.44
CA LEU A 22 -12.41 7.20 1.05
C LEU A 22 -11.52 8.06 0.15
N GLY A 23 -10.71 7.43 -0.68
CA GLY A 23 -9.74 8.10 -1.54
C GLY A 23 -8.51 7.23 -1.77
N SER A 24 -7.42 7.86 -2.19
CA SER A 24 -6.16 7.17 -2.42
C SER A 24 -4.96 8.00 -2.01
N ILE A 25 -3.89 7.32 -1.63
CA ILE A 25 -2.57 7.89 -1.34
C ILE A 25 -1.52 7.25 -2.25
N GLU A 26 -0.40 7.90 -2.47
CA GLU A 26 0.69 7.35 -3.28
C GLU A 26 1.97 7.22 -2.48
N GLY A 27 2.74 6.16 -2.72
CA GLY A 27 4.02 5.93 -2.04
C GLY A 27 4.87 4.89 -2.77
N ARG A 28 5.89 4.38 -2.10
CA ARG A 28 6.80 3.35 -2.62
C ARG A 28 6.80 2.12 -1.72
N VAL A 29 6.74 0.93 -2.31
CA VAL A 29 6.83 -0.32 -1.54
C VAL A 29 8.27 -0.55 -1.09
N ALA A 30 8.47 -0.64 0.22
CA ALA A 30 9.77 -0.92 0.84
C ALA A 30 9.93 -2.41 1.23
N ASP A 31 8.83 -3.08 1.61
CA ASP A 31 8.85 -4.50 2.00
C ASP A 31 7.52 -5.19 1.71
N VAL A 32 7.51 -6.53 1.70
CA VAL A 32 6.32 -7.36 1.55
C VAL A 32 6.31 -8.51 2.56
N ALA A 33 5.14 -8.77 3.14
CA ALA A 33 4.92 -9.86 4.08
C ALA A 33 3.73 -10.70 3.61
N ALA A 34 3.94 -12.02 3.49
CA ALA A 34 2.90 -12.96 3.08
C ALA A 34 2.16 -13.54 4.29
N ASP A 35 0.89 -13.88 4.08
CA ASP A 35 0.08 -14.65 5.04
C ASP A 35 0.03 -14.04 6.46
N VAL A 36 0.00 -12.71 6.55
CA VAL A 36 -0.05 -11.97 7.83
C VAL A 36 -1.45 -12.09 8.44
N PRO A 37 -1.60 -12.54 9.70
CA PRO A 37 -2.88 -12.54 10.39
C PRO A 37 -3.35 -11.10 10.66
N VAL A 38 -4.51 -10.72 10.13
CA VAL A 38 -5.09 -9.37 10.27
C VAL A 38 -6.39 -9.33 11.07
N GLY A 39 -6.91 -10.49 11.45
CA GLY A 39 -8.14 -10.60 12.22
C GLY A 39 -8.69 -12.02 12.24
N LYS A 40 -9.93 -12.15 12.68
CA LYS A 40 -10.68 -13.41 12.65
C LYS A 40 -12.01 -13.22 11.93
N ASP A 41 -12.46 -14.26 11.23
CA ASP A 41 -13.78 -14.30 10.63
C ASP A 41 -14.88 -14.56 11.68
N ALA A 42 -16.15 -14.59 11.24
CA ALA A 42 -17.30 -14.84 12.10
C ALA A 42 -17.28 -16.23 12.78
N TYR A 43 -16.46 -17.16 12.29
CA TYR A 43 -16.30 -18.52 12.79
C TYR A 43 -15.03 -18.68 13.63
N GLY A 44 -14.25 -17.62 13.82
CA GLY A 44 -13.02 -17.61 14.60
C GLY A 44 -11.76 -18.06 13.86
N ASN A 45 -11.84 -18.30 12.55
CA ASN A 45 -10.66 -18.63 11.74
C ASN A 45 -9.82 -17.39 11.48
N GLU A 46 -8.49 -17.54 11.43
CA GLU A 46 -7.61 -16.43 11.08
C GLU A 46 -7.87 -15.94 9.65
N ILE A 47 -8.10 -14.65 9.52
CA ILE A 47 -8.05 -13.97 8.22
C ILE A 47 -6.60 -13.56 8.00
N LYS A 48 -6.00 -14.12 6.94
CA LYS A 48 -4.64 -13.79 6.52
C LYS A 48 -4.66 -12.95 5.26
N LYS A 49 -3.77 -11.98 5.18
CA LYS A 49 -3.58 -11.13 4.00
C LYS A 49 -2.10 -11.02 3.69
N ASP A 50 -1.80 -10.87 2.41
CA ASP A 50 -0.49 -10.39 1.98
C ASP A 50 -0.47 -8.87 2.12
N LEU A 51 0.57 -8.36 2.78
CA LEU A 51 0.74 -6.94 3.04
C LEU A 51 2.00 -6.43 2.34
N ALA A 52 1.96 -5.16 1.94
CA ALA A 52 3.12 -4.40 1.53
C ALA A 52 3.33 -3.24 2.50
N TYR A 53 4.57 -3.02 2.89
CA TYR A 53 4.98 -1.85 3.63
C TYR A 53 5.28 -0.74 2.63
N VAL A 54 4.52 0.35 2.72
CA VAL A 54 4.63 1.50 1.83
C VAL A 54 5.23 2.66 2.62
N VAL A 55 6.23 3.31 2.06
CA VAL A 55 6.93 4.48 2.59
C VAL A 55 6.84 5.65 1.61
N ASP A 56 7.38 6.81 2.00
CA ASP A 56 7.33 8.05 1.22
C ASP A 56 5.90 8.43 0.80
N ILE A 57 4.93 8.14 1.67
CA ILE A 57 3.53 8.32 1.37
C ILE A 57 3.19 9.80 1.25
N THR A 58 2.45 10.13 0.20
CA THR A 58 1.90 11.45 -0.06
C THR A 58 0.37 11.39 -0.13
N THR A 59 -0.29 12.39 0.44
CA THR A 59 -1.76 12.52 0.49
C THR A 59 -2.33 13.39 -0.62
N GLY A 60 -1.47 13.98 -1.46
CA GLY A 60 -1.84 15.02 -2.42
C GLY A 60 -1.90 16.43 -1.80
N ASP A 61 -1.94 16.56 -0.47
CA ASP A 61 -1.77 17.83 0.25
C ASP A 61 -0.44 17.82 1.03
N PRO A 62 0.55 18.65 0.65
CA PRO A 62 1.86 18.67 1.29
C PRO A 62 1.82 19.13 2.75
N ASN A 63 0.73 19.74 3.21
CA ASN A 63 0.59 20.22 4.59
C ASN A 63 -0.07 19.19 5.52
N VAL A 64 -0.59 18.09 4.97
CA VAL A 64 -1.31 17.07 5.74
C VAL A 64 -0.59 15.73 5.54
N PRO A 65 0.37 15.37 6.44
CA PRO A 65 1.06 14.10 6.33
C PRO A 65 0.08 12.94 6.51
N TYR A 66 0.35 11.83 5.84
CA TYR A 66 -0.37 10.60 6.13
C TYR A 66 0.04 10.11 7.52
N ARG A 67 -0.93 9.69 8.33
CA ARG A 67 -0.68 9.06 9.63
C ARG A 67 -1.33 7.69 9.67
N ASN A 68 -0.53 6.68 9.99
CA ASN A 68 -1.04 5.33 10.13
C ASN A 68 -1.68 5.11 11.51
N SER A 69 -2.27 3.93 11.71
CA SER A 69 -2.94 3.56 12.96
C SER A 69 -2.01 3.44 14.17
N ALA A 70 -0.70 3.30 13.95
CA ALA A 70 0.31 3.30 15.01
C ALA A 70 0.80 4.72 15.38
N GLY A 71 0.40 5.74 14.61
CA GLY A 71 0.79 7.13 14.81
C GLY A 71 2.05 7.57 14.05
N GLU A 72 2.67 6.66 13.29
CA GLU A 72 3.82 6.98 12.43
C GLU A 72 3.38 7.72 11.17
N GLU A 73 4.27 8.57 10.66
CA GLU A 73 4.00 9.46 9.53
C GLU A 73 4.57 8.92 8.22
N ASN A 74 3.77 9.05 7.16
CA ASN A 74 4.16 8.79 5.76
C ASN A 74 4.61 7.34 5.46
N GLU A 75 4.21 6.40 6.32
CA GLU A 75 4.46 4.97 6.15
C GLU A 75 3.31 4.11 6.67
N GLY A 76 3.21 2.87 6.19
CA GLY A 76 2.23 1.93 6.72
C GLY A 76 2.18 0.59 5.99
N TRP A 77 1.57 -0.40 6.64
CA TRP A 77 1.26 -1.69 6.04
C TRP A 77 -0.13 -1.67 5.40
N PHE A 78 -0.21 -2.09 4.14
CA PHE A 78 -1.46 -2.13 3.36
C PHE A 78 -1.62 -3.49 2.70
N ALA A 79 -2.88 -3.92 2.50
CA ALA A 79 -3.13 -5.16 1.79
C ALA A 79 -2.78 -4.99 0.31
N ILE A 80 -2.07 -5.96 -0.28
CA ILE A 80 -1.62 -5.89 -1.67
C ILE A 80 -2.79 -5.72 -2.66
N GLN A 81 -3.95 -6.29 -2.32
CA GLN A 81 -5.19 -6.18 -3.09
C GLN A 81 -5.75 -4.75 -3.18
N ASP A 82 -5.34 -3.86 -2.27
CA ASP A 82 -5.75 -2.44 -2.24
C ASP A 82 -4.72 -1.55 -2.97
N LEU A 83 -3.72 -2.15 -3.63
CA LEU A 83 -2.64 -1.45 -4.34
C LEU A 83 -2.82 -1.52 -5.86
N GLU A 84 -2.48 -0.41 -6.50
CA GLU A 84 -2.26 -0.32 -7.94
C GLU A 84 -0.82 0.14 -8.19
N VAL A 85 -0.07 -0.62 -8.99
CA VAL A 85 1.26 -0.21 -9.43
C VAL A 85 1.11 0.94 -10.41
N ILE A 86 1.73 2.08 -10.09
CA ILE A 86 1.83 3.19 -11.04
C ILE A 86 2.97 2.85 -11.99
N GLU A 87 2.66 2.58 -13.25
CA GLU A 87 3.69 2.38 -14.28
C GLU A 87 4.51 3.67 -14.42
N GLU A 88 5.78 3.61 -14.02
CA GLU A 88 6.73 4.64 -14.40
C GLU A 88 7.08 4.43 -15.87
N GLU A 89 6.82 5.43 -16.72
CA GLU A 89 7.36 5.45 -18.08
C GLU A 89 8.87 5.23 -17.98
N LYS A 90 9.34 4.05 -18.37
CA LYS A 90 10.78 3.82 -18.54
C LYS A 90 11.26 4.91 -19.50
N PRO A 91 12.28 5.71 -19.16
CA PRO A 91 12.90 6.57 -20.15
C PRO A 91 13.29 5.66 -21.31
N ARG A 92 12.77 5.97 -22.51
CA ARG A 92 13.24 5.35 -23.75
C ARG A 92 14.72 5.68 -23.83
N LEU A 93 15.57 4.77 -23.36
CA LEU A 93 17.00 4.83 -23.56
C LEU A 93 17.19 4.97 -25.07
N PHE A 94 17.63 6.16 -25.48
CA PHE A 94 17.91 6.48 -26.87
C PHE A 94 18.81 5.38 -27.43
N VAL A 95 18.27 4.60 -28.36
CA VAL A 95 19.06 3.70 -29.18
C VAL A 95 19.72 4.59 -30.24
N ASN A 96 21.04 4.73 -30.12
CA ASN A 96 21.89 5.32 -31.17
C ASN A 96 21.83 4.49 -32.44
#